data_AF-A0A1W9U733-F1
#
_entry.id   AF-A0A1W9U733-F1
#
_cell.length_a   1.000
_cell.length_b   1.000
_cell.length_c   1.000
_cell.angle_alpha   90.00
_cell.angle_beta   90.00
_cell.angle_gamma   90.00
#
_symmetry.space_group_name_H-M   'P 1'
#
loop_
_entity.id
_entity.type
_entity.pdbx_description
1 polymer ?
#
loop_
_entity_poly.entity_id
_entity_poly.type
_entity_poly.pdbx_seq_one_letter_code
_entity_poly.pdbx_strand_id
1 'polypeptide(L)'
;MAKLNLASQIKQALTEVRVFKTHPLKDASLEDKMNYLKVLSFTILADDKITTEEKEYFSIIVRTLVNDDMLQELLDYAANPDFSELTAITSTLAKNVNYKTCLLLDATMLAYADGDFSSDEDELIRQLREIIGLDHSKFNKAYDVAKKIAQGTTKGALTPWLMEIPKGLGSHILEY
;
A
#
# COMPACT_ATOMS: atom_id res chain seq x y z
N MET A 1 -5.53 8.64 -31.77
CA MET A 1 -5.82 8.89 -30.34
C MET A 1 -6.48 10.25 -30.23
N ALA A 2 -7.64 10.35 -29.57
CA ALA A 2 -8.30 11.64 -29.34
C ALA A 2 -7.48 12.47 -28.35
N LYS A 3 -7.25 13.76 -28.65
CA LYS A 3 -6.56 14.67 -27.74
C LYS A 3 -7.44 14.89 -26.51
N LEU A 4 -6.94 14.55 -25.32
CA LEU A 4 -7.63 14.81 -24.06
C LEU A 4 -8.01 16.30 -23.96
N ASN A 5 -9.18 16.61 -23.42
CA ASN A 5 -9.55 18.00 -23.14
C ASN A 5 -8.69 18.57 -21.98
N LEU A 6 -8.65 19.89 -21.82
CA LEU A 6 -7.82 20.54 -20.80
C LEU A 6 -8.13 20.06 -19.37
N ALA A 7 -9.40 19.81 -19.05
CA ALA A 7 -9.80 19.32 -17.73
C ALA A 7 -9.23 17.93 -17.44
N SER A 8 -9.25 17.02 -18.42
CA SER A 8 -8.64 15.69 -18.32
C SER A 8 -7.12 15.75 -18.20
N GLN A 9 -6.46 16.66 -18.93
CA GLN A 9 -5.01 16.87 -18.83
C GLN A 9 -4.61 17.39 -17.43
N ILE A 10 -5.37 18.35 -16.89
CA ILE A 10 -5.13 18.87 -15.53
C ILE A 10 -5.37 17.77 -14.49
N LYS A 11 -6.45 16.98 -14.63
CA LYS A 11 -6.72 15.84 -13.73
C LYS A 11 -5.54 14.87 -13.71
N GLN A 12 -5.04 14.49 -14.88
CA GLN A 12 -3.89 13.59 -15.01
C GLN A 12 -2.64 14.18 -14.35
N ALA A 13 -2.31 15.45 -14.65
CA ALA A 13 -1.16 16.11 -14.05
C ALA A 13 -1.26 16.23 -12.51
N LEU A 14 -2.47 16.44 -11.97
CA LEU A 14 -2.69 16.48 -10.52
C LEU A 14 -2.50 15.10 -9.88
N THR A 15 -2.91 14.03 -10.54
CA THR A 15 -2.65 12.65 -10.09
C THR A 15 -1.14 12.36 -10.08
N GLU A 16 -0.41 12.75 -11.13
CA GLU A 16 1.03 12.52 -11.27
C GLU A 16 1.87 13.25 -10.20
N VAL A 17 1.37 14.34 -9.61
CA VAL A 17 2.04 15.06 -8.50
C VAL A 17 1.51 14.72 -7.12
N ARG A 18 0.50 13.83 -7.02
CA ARG A 18 -0.12 13.47 -5.75
C ARG A 18 0.84 12.64 -4.88
N VAL A 19 0.92 13.02 -3.61
CA VAL A 19 1.70 12.36 -2.54
C VAL A 19 0.91 12.39 -1.23
N PHE A 20 1.16 11.41 -0.36
CA PHE A 20 0.64 11.40 0.99
C PHE A 20 1.47 12.28 1.92
N LYS A 21 0.81 13.17 2.64
CA LYS A 21 1.44 14.13 3.55
C LYS A 21 1.81 13.47 4.87
N THR A 22 1.01 12.53 5.35
CA THR A 22 1.07 11.97 6.70
C THR A 22 1.55 10.52 6.77
N HIS A 23 2.15 9.97 5.70
CA HIS A 23 2.59 8.58 5.68
C HIS A 23 3.66 8.29 6.77
N PRO A 24 3.49 7.26 7.63
CA PRO A 24 4.39 6.97 8.75
C PRO A 24 5.87 6.74 8.41
N LEU A 25 6.16 6.27 7.19
CA LEU A 25 7.53 6.05 6.69
C LEU A 25 8.17 7.26 5.99
N LYS A 26 7.51 8.42 5.93
CA LYS A 26 8.01 9.58 5.17
C LYS A 26 9.41 10.03 5.60
N ASP A 27 9.69 9.99 6.90
CA ASP A 27 10.98 10.37 7.50
C ASP A 27 11.89 9.17 7.81
N ALA A 28 11.51 7.97 7.39
CA ALA A 28 12.33 6.77 7.56
C ALA A 28 13.58 6.80 6.65
N SER A 29 14.54 5.92 6.94
CA SER A 29 15.71 5.74 6.09
C SER A 29 15.31 5.27 4.68
N LEU A 30 16.13 5.56 3.66
CA LEU A 30 15.88 5.08 2.30
C LEU A 30 15.79 3.54 2.26
N GLU A 31 16.67 2.86 3.01
CA GLU A 31 16.64 1.40 3.13
C GLU A 31 15.28 0.91 3.68
N ASP A 32 14.78 1.51 4.76
CA ASP A 32 13.50 1.11 5.34
C ASP A 32 12.32 1.36 4.40
N LYS A 33 12.36 2.48 3.67
CA LYS A 33 11.35 2.80 2.63
C LYS A 33 11.38 1.78 1.50
N MET A 34 12.56 1.41 1.02
CA MET A 34 12.71 0.43 -0.05
C MET A 34 12.26 -0.96 0.39
N ASN A 35 12.64 -1.41 1.58
CA ASN A 35 12.19 -2.69 2.13
C ASN A 35 10.66 -2.73 2.30
N TYR A 36 10.05 -1.62 2.70
CA TYR A 36 8.59 -1.49 2.78
C TYR A 36 7.91 -1.58 1.41
N LEU A 37 8.41 -0.82 0.43
CA LEU A 37 7.87 -0.77 -0.93
C LEU A 37 8.01 -2.10 -1.67
N LYS A 38 9.11 -2.84 -1.45
CA LYS A 38 9.31 -4.20 -1.97
C LYS A 38 8.22 -5.17 -1.51
N VAL A 39 7.74 -5.03 -0.28
CA VAL A 39 6.64 -5.88 0.20
C VAL A 39 5.30 -5.48 -0.41
N LEU A 40 5.04 -4.18 -0.56
CA LEU A 40 3.84 -3.70 -1.24
C LEU A 40 3.82 -4.08 -2.72
N SER A 41 4.97 -4.12 -3.38
CA SER A 41 5.04 -4.50 -4.79
C SER A 41 4.66 -5.97 -5.03
N PHE A 42 4.83 -6.85 -4.04
CA PHE A 42 4.28 -8.21 -4.11
C PHE A 42 2.76 -8.21 -4.13
N THR A 43 2.11 -7.24 -3.48
CA THR A 43 0.64 -7.16 -3.40
C THR A 43 0.02 -6.76 -4.72
N ILE A 44 0.54 -5.71 -5.37
CA ILE A 44 0.04 -5.27 -6.69
C ILE A 44 0.27 -6.29 -7.80
N LEU A 45 1.23 -7.20 -7.66
CA LEU A 45 1.52 -8.23 -8.66
C LEU A 45 0.92 -9.60 -8.30
N ALA A 46 0.11 -9.69 -7.23
CA ALA A 46 -0.31 -10.97 -6.69
C ALA A 46 -1.15 -11.81 -7.67
N ASP A 47 -1.96 -11.18 -8.52
CA ASP A 47 -2.88 -11.83 -9.46
C ASP A 47 -2.50 -11.63 -10.95
N ASP A 48 -1.29 -11.11 -11.20
CA ASP A 48 -0.77 -10.70 -12.51
C ASP A 48 -1.61 -9.64 -13.28
N LYS A 49 -2.55 -8.96 -12.63
CA LYS A 49 -3.42 -7.94 -13.26
C LYS A 49 -3.38 -6.62 -12.50
N ILE A 50 -2.53 -5.72 -12.98
CA ILE A 50 -2.45 -4.37 -12.42
C ILE A 50 -3.53 -3.47 -13.03
N THR A 51 -4.53 -3.08 -12.23
CA THR A 51 -5.56 -2.10 -12.62
C THR A 51 -5.02 -0.66 -12.64
N THR A 52 -5.79 0.28 -13.20
CA THR A 52 -5.36 1.69 -13.22
C THR A 52 -5.38 2.28 -11.81
N GLU A 53 -6.35 1.88 -11.01
CA GLU A 53 -6.61 2.33 -9.65
C GLU A 53 -5.52 1.83 -8.67
N GLU A 54 -5.17 0.54 -8.74
CA GLU A 54 -4.03 -0.02 -7.98
C GLU A 54 -2.73 0.68 -8.34
N LYS A 55 -2.46 0.83 -9.65
CA LYS A 55 -1.25 1.51 -10.11
C LYS A 55 -1.20 2.94 -9.63
N GLU A 56 -2.32 3.67 -9.68
CA GLU A 56 -2.41 5.03 -9.16
C GLU A 56 -2.09 5.06 -7.66
N TYR A 57 -2.74 4.20 -6.86
CA TYR A 57 -2.50 4.10 -5.42
C TYR A 57 -1.04 3.80 -5.09
N PHE A 58 -0.47 2.78 -5.74
CA PHE A 58 0.92 2.38 -5.50
C PHE A 58 1.91 3.47 -5.93
N SER A 59 1.66 4.14 -7.06
CA SER A 59 2.51 5.24 -7.51
C SER A 59 2.51 6.42 -6.53
N ILE A 60 1.36 6.71 -5.88
CA ILE A 60 1.29 7.75 -4.83
C ILE A 60 2.19 7.37 -3.64
N ILE A 61 2.18 6.11 -3.18
CA ILE A 61 3.06 5.65 -2.08
C ILE A 61 4.53 5.75 -2.50
N VAL A 62 4.87 5.26 -3.69
CA VAL A 62 6.23 5.28 -4.24
C VAL A 62 6.76 6.73 -4.29
N ARG A 63 6.00 7.67 -4.85
CA ARG A 63 6.36 9.10 -4.86
C ARG A 63 6.46 9.71 -3.46
N THR A 64 5.62 9.26 -2.54
CA THR A 64 5.62 9.75 -1.15
C THR A 64 6.91 9.40 -0.43
N LEU A 65 7.39 8.16 -0.61
CA LEU A 65 8.51 7.63 0.15
C LEU A 65 9.85 7.90 -0.54
N VAL A 66 9.89 7.76 -1.86
CA VAL A 66 11.11 7.84 -2.67
C VAL A 66 10.93 8.82 -3.83
N ASN A 67 10.73 8.33 -5.05
CA ASN A 67 10.44 9.09 -6.26
C ASN A 67 9.71 8.17 -7.24
N ASP A 68 9.06 8.75 -8.26
CA ASP A 68 8.24 8.00 -9.23
C ASP A 68 9.07 7.03 -10.09
N ASP A 69 10.35 7.32 -10.31
CA ASP A 69 11.24 6.52 -11.16
C ASP A 69 11.45 5.09 -10.61
N MET A 70 11.29 4.90 -9.29
CA MET A 70 11.39 3.59 -8.64
C MET A 70 10.19 2.67 -8.92
N LEU A 71 9.08 3.17 -9.48
CA LEU A 71 7.87 2.39 -9.66
C LEU A 71 8.12 1.15 -10.52
N GLN A 72 8.77 1.33 -11.68
CA GLN A 72 9.05 0.22 -12.58
C GLN A 72 10.03 -0.78 -11.96
N GLU A 73 11.06 -0.29 -11.25
CA GLU A 73 12.03 -1.14 -10.56
C GLU A 73 11.37 -2.02 -9.49
N LEU A 74 10.39 -1.48 -8.76
CA LEU A 74 9.64 -2.23 -7.74
C LEU A 74 8.73 -3.29 -8.35
N LEU A 75 8.13 -3.02 -9.50
CA LEU A 75 7.34 -4.00 -10.25
C LEU A 75 8.21 -5.10 -10.84
N ASP A 76 9.36 -4.74 -11.42
CA ASP A 76 10.33 -5.71 -11.95
C ASP A 76 10.89 -6.59 -10.81
N TYR A 77 11.12 -6.01 -9.64
CA TYR A 77 11.49 -6.76 -8.43
C TYR A 77 10.39 -7.73 -8.01
N ALA A 78 9.12 -7.32 -7.99
CA ALA A 78 8.02 -8.21 -7.62
C ALA A 78 7.85 -9.38 -8.59
N ALA A 79 8.14 -9.17 -9.88
CA ALA A 79 8.09 -10.23 -10.90
C ALA A 79 9.20 -11.27 -10.73
N ASN A 80 10.33 -10.89 -10.13
CA ASN A 80 11.45 -11.79 -9.86
C ASN A 80 12.11 -11.45 -8.50
N PRO A 81 11.46 -11.81 -7.38
CA PRO A 81 11.88 -11.37 -6.06
C PRO A 81 13.17 -12.07 -5.61
N ASP A 82 14.09 -11.30 -5.02
CA ASP A 82 15.23 -11.85 -4.29
C ASP A 82 14.85 -12.17 -2.84
N PHE A 83 14.46 -13.42 -2.60
CA PHE A 83 14.07 -13.86 -1.27
C PHE A 83 15.22 -13.90 -0.24
N SER A 84 16.48 -13.72 -0.65
CA SER A 84 17.58 -13.59 0.31
C SER A 84 17.45 -12.31 1.17
N GLU A 85 16.72 -11.31 0.67
CA GLU A 85 16.49 -10.03 1.34
C GLU A 85 15.38 -10.08 2.41
N LEU A 86 14.59 -11.17 2.50
CA LEU A 86 13.47 -11.29 3.45
C LEU A 86 13.90 -11.05 4.90
N THR A 87 15.13 -11.43 5.27
CA THR A 87 15.68 -11.18 6.61
C THR A 87 15.84 -9.69 6.89
N ALA A 88 16.30 -8.91 5.89
CA ALA A 88 16.44 -7.46 6.02
C ALA A 88 15.07 -6.78 6.07
N ILE A 89 14.13 -7.21 5.21
CA ILE A 89 12.75 -6.71 5.17
C ILE A 89 12.04 -6.91 6.51
N THR A 90 12.07 -8.14 7.05
CA THR A 90 11.48 -8.45 8.35
C THR A 90 12.11 -7.65 9.48
N SER A 91 13.44 -7.46 9.44
CA SER A 91 14.16 -6.61 10.38
C SER A 91 13.70 -5.15 10.32
N THR A 92 13.54 -4.58 9.13
CA THR A 92 12.97 -3.22 8.93
C THR A 92 11.59 -3.10 9.57
N LEU A 93 10.68 -4.03 9.31
CA LEU A 93 9.31 -3.97 9.83
C LEU A 93 9.26 -4.20 11.35
N ALA A 94 10.25 -4.91 11.91
CA ALA A 94 10.39 -5.09 13.35
C ALA A 94 10.87 -3.83 14.09
N LYS A 95 11.52 -2.86 13.41
CA LYS A 95 12.02 -1.61 14.03
C LYS A 95 10.90 -0.77 14.63
N ASN A 96 9.71 -0.78 14.03
CA ASN A 96 8.59 0.05 14.47
C ASN A 96 7.25 -0.66 14.24
N VAL A 97 6.47 -0.84 15.31
CA VAL A 97 5.12 -1.43 15.25
C VAL A 97 4.21 -0.68 14.28
N ASN A 98 4.43 0.63 14.10
CA ASN A 98 3.65 1.45 13.19
C ASN A 98 3.88 1.05 11.73
N TYR A 99 5.05 0.55 11.35
CA TYR A 99 5.32 0.09 9.99
C TYR A 99 4.52 -1.15 9.65
N LYS A 100 4.36 -2.06 10.61
CA LYS A 100 3.55 -3.28 10.45
C LYS A 100 2.09 -2.97 10.20
N THR A 101 1.51 -2.11 11.03
CA THR A 101 0.11 -1.69 10.89
C THR A 101 -0.09 -0.88 9.61
N CYS A 102 0.85 0.00 9.27
CA CYS A 102 0.82 0.76 8.02
C CYS A 102 0.87 -0.17 6.81
N LEU A 103 1.78 -1.15 6.80
CA LEU A 103 1.94 -2.11 5.71
C LEU A 103 0.65 -2.88 5.47
N LEU A 104 0.02 -3.38 6.53
CA LEU A 104 -1.24 -4.10 6.41
C LEU A 104 -2.34 -3.22 5.84
N LEU A 105 -2.44 -1.96 6.30
CA LEU A 105 -3.42 -1.01 5.77
C LEU A 105 -3.17 -0.70 4.30
N ASP A 106 -1.93 -0.36 3.93
CA ASP A 106 -1.59 -0.02 2.55
C ASP A 106 -1.72 -1.21 1.59
N ALA A 107 -1.32 -2.41 2.00
CA ALA A 107 -1.50 -3.60 1.18
C ALA A 107 -2.99 -3.89 0.96
N THR A 108 -3.81 -3.74 2.00
CA THR A 108 -5.26 -3.96 1.91
C THR A 108 -5.96 -2.88 1.09
N MET A 109 -5.51 -1.64 1.17
CA MET A 109 -6.03 -0.53 0.36
C MET A 109 -5.64 -0.66 -1.10
N LEU A 110 -4.39 -1.07 -1.35
CA LEU A 110 -3.87 -1.32 -2.68
C LEU A 110 -4.66 -2.43 -3.38
N ALA A 111 -4.82 -3.57 -2.72
CA ALA A 111 -5.58 -4.72 -3.22
C ALA A 111 -7.11 -4.52 -3.30
N TYR A 112 -7.61 -3.33 -3.01
CA TYR A 112 -9.03 -2.98 -3.16
C TYR A 112 -9.22 -1.64 -3.88
N ALA A 113 -8.16 -1.10 -4.46
CA ALA A 113 -8.20 0.23 -5.05
C ALA A 113 -9.22 0.29 -6.21
N ASP A 114 -9.38 -0.81 -6.94
CA ASP A 114 -10.35 -0.97 -8.03
C ASP A 114 -11.77 -1.34 -7.53
N GLY A 115 -11.93 -1.63 -6.23
CA GLY A 115 -13.19 -2.01 -5.60
C GLY A 115 -13.48 -3.51 -5.56
N ASP A 116 -12.55 -4.37 -5.99
CA ASP A 116 -12.62 -5.82 -5.85
C ASP A 116 -11.44 -6.36 -5.04
N PHE A 117 -11.59 -7.51 -4.40
CA PHE A 117 -10.47 -8.22 -3.75
C PHE A 117 -10.34 -9.56 -4.44
N SER A 118 -9.25 -9.80 -5.16
CA SER A 118 -8.97 -11.13 -5.71
C SER A 118 -8.63 -12.14 -4.60
N SER A 119 -8.76 -13.43 -4.91
CA SER A 119 -8.33 -14.48 -3.98
C SER A 119 -6.82 -14.48 -3.76
N ASP A 120 -6.05 -14.09 -4.78
CA ASP A 120 -4.59 -14.19 -4.77
C ASP A 120 -3.98 -13.04 -3.95
N GLU A 121 -4.56 -11.84 -4.02
CA GLU A 121 -4.21 -10.73 -3.13
C GLU A 121 -4.58 -11.01 -1.67
N ASP A 122 -5.77 -11.57 -1.40
CA ASP A 122 -6.19 -11.94 -0.04
C ASP A 122 -5.23 -12.97 0.56
N GLU A 123 -4.87 -14.00 -0.21
CA GLU A 123 -3.91 -15.02 0.22
C GLU A 123 -2.51 -14.42 0.44
N LEU A 124 -2.04 -13.55 -0.45
CA LEU A 124 -0.74 -12.90 -0.30
C LEU A 124 -0.69 -12.02 0.94
N ILE A 125 -1.72 -11.20 1.21
CA ILE A 125 -1.80 -10.38 2.42
C ILE A 125 -1.80 -11.28 3.67
N ARG A 126 -2.48 -12.43 3.65
CA ARG A 126 -2.41 -13.41 4.75
C ARG A 126 -1.00 -13.96 4.96
N GLN A 127 -0.24 -14.19 3.88
CA GLN A 127 1.15 -14.62 3.96
C GLN A 127 2.07 -13.52 4.51
N LEU A 128 1.75 -12.23 4.27
CA LEU A 128 2.47 -11.11 4.88
C LEU A 128 2.42 -11.15 6.42
N ARG A 129 1.51 -11.91 7.05
CA ARG A 129 1.54 -12.17 8.49
C ARG A 129 2.92 -12.63 8.97
N GLU A 130 3.56 -13.53 8.24
CA GLU A 130 4.88 -14.06 8.59
C GLU A 130 5.95 -12.97 8.56
N ILE A 131 5.86 -12.07 7.58
CA ILE A 131 6.76 -10.93 7.43
C ILE A 131 6.51 -9.88 8.54
N ILE A 132 5.24 -9.64 8.84
CA ILE A 132 4.78 -8.69 9.86
C ILE A 132 5.09 -9.22 11.28
N GLY A 133 5.10 -10.53 11.49
CA GLY A 133 5.38 -11.17 12.77
C GLY A 133 4.34 -10.85 13.84
N LEU A 134 3.06 -10.74 13.46
CA LEU A 134 1.93 -10.63 14.38
C LEU A 134 1.32 -12.01 14.64
N ASP A 135 0.85 -12.23 15.87
CA ASP A 135 0.10 -13.45 16.17
C ASP A 135 -1.20 -13.52 15.35
N HIS A 136 -1.65 -14.74 15.07
CA HIS A 136 -2.78 -14.99 14.18
C HIS A 136 -4.06 -14.24 14.59
N SER A 137 -4.36 -14.17 15.90
CA SER A 137 -5.55 -13.46 16.37
C SER A 137 -5.44 -11.95 16.18
N LYS A 138 -4.27 -11.35 16.46
CA LYS A 138 -4.07 -9.91 16.26
C LYS A 138 -4.04 -9.55 14.78
N PHE A 139 -3.41 -10.38 13.96
CA PHE A 139 -3.38 -10.19 12.50
C PHE A 139 -4.80 -10.20 11.93
N ASN A 140 -5.60 -11.23 12.20
CA ASN A 140 -6.96 -11.31 11.64
C ASN A 140 -7.82 -10.11 12.04
N LYS A 141 -7.75 -9.67 13.31
CA LYS A 141 -8.48 -8.47 13.76
C LYS A 141 -8.04 -7.22 13.03
N ALA A 142 -6.73 -7.01 12.89
CA ALA A 142 -6.19 -5.85 12.19
C ALA A 142 -6.54 -5.88 10.71
N TYR A 143 -6.52 -7.06 10.08
CA TYR A 143 -6.85 -7.24 8.68
C TYR A 143 -8.34 -7.01 8.43
N ASP A 144 -9.23 -7.53 9.28
CA ASP A 144 -10.68 -7.26 9.19
C ASP A 144 -10.99 -5.76 9.27
N VAL A 145 -10.30 -5.02 10.14
CA VAL A 145 -10.41 -3.56 10.23
C VAL A 145 -9.90 -2.89 8.95
N ALA A 146 -8.74 -3.32 8.44
CA ALA A 146 -8.18 -2.81 7.19
C ALA A 146 -9.13 -3.01 5.99
N LYS A 147 -9.74 -4.20 5.84
CA LYS A 147 -10.69 -4.49 4.76
C LYS A 147 -11.92 -3.58 4.83
N LYS A 148 -12.45 -3.36 6.03
CA LYS A 148 -13.60 -2.45 6.24
C LYS A 148 -13.25 -1.01 5.87
N ILE A 149 -12.04 -0.57 6.20
CA ILE A 149 -11.58 0.78 5.84
C ILE A 149 -11.50 0.90 4.33
N ALA A 150 -10.83 -0.03 3.65
CA ALA A 150 -10.71 -0.05 2.19
C ALA A 150 -12.07 -0.04 1.50
N GLN A 151 -12.99 -0.88 1.95
CA GLN A 151 -14.36 -0.90 1.44
C GLN A 151 -15.14 0.39 1.71
N GLY A 152 -14.84 1.10 2.80
CA GLY A 152 -15.48 2.36 3.16
C GLY A 152 -14.97 3.55 2.36
N THR A 153 -13.65 3.65 2.17
CA THR A 153 -13.00 4.73 1.40
C THR A 153 -13.42 4.71 -0.06
N THR A 154 -13.41 3.54 -0.73
CA THR A 154 -13.84 3.43 -2.14
C THR A 154 -15.32 3.76 -2.34
N LYS A 155 -16.16 3.63 -1.29
CA LYS A 155 -17.60 3.95 -1.33
C LYS A 155 -17.93 5.38 -0.88
N GLY A 156 -16.94 6.22 -0.58
CA GLY A 156 -17.15 7.59 -0.08
C GLY A 156 -17.80 7.67 1.30
N ALA A 157 -17.85 6.56 2.04
CA ALA A 157 -18.39 6.47 3.38
C ALA A 157 -17.23 6.44 4.38
N LEU A 158 -16.84 7.61 4.90
CA LEU A 158 -15.83 7.70 5.96
C LEU A 158 -16.41 7.10 7.26
N THR A 159 -16.18 5.81 7.45
CA THR A 159 -16.78 5.01 8.50
C THR A 159 -16.16 5.21 9.89
N PRO A 160 -16.90 4.91 10.98
CA PRO A 160 -16.41 4.93 12.38
C PRO A 160 -15.14 4.09 12.64
N TRP A 161 -14.81 3.15 11.77
CA TRP A 161 -13.67 2.21 11.89
C TRP A 161 -12.30 2.90 11.95
N LEU A 162 -12.18 4.14 11.47
CA LEU A 162 -10.96 4.94 11.63
C LEU A 162 -10.61 5.24 13.09
N MET A 163 -11.59 5.19 14.00
CA MET A 163 -11.35 5.32 15.43
C MET A 163 -10.72 4.07 16.06
N GLU A 164 -10.69 2.93 15.35
CA GLU A 164 -10.06 1.69 15.81
C GLU A 164 -8.58 1.59 15.43
N ILE A 165 -8.11 2.41 14.48
CA ILE A 165 -6.68 2.56 14.20
C ILE A 165 -6.08 3.51 15.25
N PRO A 166 -4.89 3.23 15.80
CA PRO A 166 -4.23 4.16 16.71
C PRO A 166 -4.12 5.57 16.10
N LYS A 167 -4.40 6.61 16.90
CA LYS A 167 -4.45 8.00 16.42
C LYS A 167 -3.21 8.37 15.60
N GLY A 168 -3.44 8.78 14.36
CA GLY A 168 -2.40 9.21 13.42
C GLY A 168 -1.95 8.13 12.44
N LEU A 169 -2.10 6.85 12.76
CA LEU A 169 -1.87 5.75 11.82
C LEU A 169 -3.04 5.63 10.84
N GLY A 170 -2.73 5.49 9.55
CA GLY A 170 -3.73 5.41 8.50
C GLY A 170 -4.37 6.74 8.12
N SER A 171 -3.90 7.88 8.67
CA SER A 171 -4.37 9.21 8.25
C SER A 171 -4.15 9.44 6.75
N HIS A 172 -3.06 8.88 6.21
CA HIS A 172 -2.72 8.98 4.79
C HIS A 172 -3.72 8.25 3.90
N ILE A 173 -4.38 7.21 4.40
CA ILE A 173 -5.45 6.50 3.68
C ILE A 173 -6.63 7.43 3.38
N LEU A 174 -6.87 8.43 4.25
CA LEU A 174 -7.91 9.44 4.06
C LEU A 174 -7.53 10.51 3.04
N GLU A 175 -6.26 10.55 2.65
CA GLU A 175 -5.76 11.44 1.62
C GLU A 175 -5.90 10.85 0.21
N TYR A 176 -6.34 9.59 0.07
CA TYR A 176 -6.64 8.91 -1.20
C TYR A 176 -8.10 9.10 -1.60
#